data_AF-A0A060BYP6-F1
#
_entry.id   AF-A0A060BYP6-F1
#
_cell.length_a   1.000
_cell.length_b   1.000
_cell.length_c   1.000
_cell.angle_alpha   90.00
_cell.angle_beta   90.00
_cell.angle_gamma   90.00
#
_symmetry.space_group_name_H-M   'P 1'
#
loop_
_entity.id
_entity.type
_entity.pdbx_description
1 polymer ?
#
loop_
_entity_poly.entity_id
_entity_poly.type
_entity_poly.pdbx_seq_one_letter_code
_entity_poly.pdbx_strand_id
1 'polypeptide(L)'
;GPIKNLVDEDSGTFFHTRWSSPQIDLPHWIEVQLREPHENFMVYYVNRKDNTWASDGRPSVVELQISNDGSTWETVETLSGLPAAAGSEYTSG
;
A
#
# COMPACT_ATOMS: atom_id res chain seq x y z
N GLY A 1 -11.60 -3.93 3.00
CA GLY A 1 -12.49 -4.44 1.94
C GLY A 1 -11.70 -5.24 0.91
N PRO A 2 -12.29 -5.56 -0.26
CA PRO A 2 -11.64 -6.32 -1.33
C PRO A 2 -10.50 -5.55 -2.00
N ILE A 3 -9.58 -6.28 -2.66
CA ILE A 3 -8.39 -5.72 -3.30
C ILE A 3 -8.71 -4.72 -4.43
N LYS A 4 -9.85 -4.89 -5.12
CA LYS A 4 -10.29 -3.98 -6.18
C LYS A 4 -10.48 -2.54 -5.71
N ASN A 5 -10.70 -2.33 -4.41
CA ASN A 5 -10.87 -1.01 -3.81
C ASN A 5 -9.54 -0.23 -3.66
N LEU A 6 -8.39 -0.82 -4.02
CA LEU A 6 -7.12 -0.07 -4.06
C LEU A 6 -7.06 0.91 -5.23
N VAL A 7 -7.80 0.62 -6.31
CA VAL A 7 -7.68 1.31 -7.62
C VAL A 7 -9.05 1.61 -8.23
N ASP A 8 -10.10 1.72 -7.42
CA ASP A 8 -11.47 2.02 -7.88
C ASP A 8 -11.78 3.53 -7.93
N GLU A 9 -10.79 4.38 -7.67
CA GLU A 9 -10.88 5.85 -7.62
C GLU A 9 -11.83 6.40 -6.53
N ASP A 10 -12.38 5.54 -5.65
CA ASP A 10 -13.28 5.95 -4.58
C ASP A 10 -12.57 5.93 -3.21
N SER A 11 -12.11 7.09 -2.78
CA SER A 11 -11.50 7.27 -1.45
C SER A 11 -12.44 7.03 -0.26
N GLY A 12 -13.73 6.74 -0.50
CA GLY A 12 -14.70 6.25 0.48
C GLY A 12 -14.67 4.72 0.68
N THR A 13 -14.09 3.97 -0.26
CA THR A 13 -13.85 2.52 -0.13
C THR A 13 -12.41 2.25 0.31
N PHE A 14 -12.12 1.03 0.75
CA PHE A 14 -10.76 0.64 1.12
C PHE A 14 -10.51 -0.87 0.98
N PHE A 15 -9.26 -1.23 0.69
CA PHE A 15 -8.72 -2.56 0.91
C PHE A 15 -8.27 -2.75 2.36
N HIS A 16 -8.40 -3.97 2.86
CA HIS A 16 -7.78 -4.38 4.11
C HIS A 16 -7.31 -5.82 3.95
N THR A 17 -6.06 -6.11 4.30
CA THR A 17 -5.57 -7.49 4.43
C THR A 17 -6.35 -8.22 5.53
N ARG A 18 -6.04 -9.50 5.78
CA ARG A 18 -6.76 -10.30 6.78
C ARG A 18 -6.71 -9.66 8.17
N TRP A 19 -7.79 -8.98 8.57
CA TRP A 19 -7.90 -8.26 9.86
C TRP A 19 -8.44 -9.14 10.99
N SER A 20 -9.24 -10.14 10.64
CA SER A 20 -9.86 -11.08 11.57
C SER A 20 -8.96 -12.28 11.84
N SER A 21 -9.08 -12.86 13.04
CA SER A 21 -8.30 -14.03 13.46
C SER A 21 -8.40 -15.24 12.49
N PRO A 22 -7.31 -16.01 12.32
CA PRO A 22 -5.94 -15.64 12.67
C PRO A 22 -5.45 -14.49 11.78
N GLN A 23 -4.79 -13.51 12.38
CA GLN A 23 -4.14 -12.43 11.63
C GLN A 23 -2.89 -12.97 10.92
N ILE A 24 -2.50 -12.33 9.82
CA ILE A 24 -1.27 -12.64 9.09
C ILE A 24 -0.19 -11.67 9.57
N ASP A 25 0.96 -12.20 9.97
CA ASP A 25 2.10 -11.40 10.42
C ASP A 25 2.64 -10.53 9.28
N LEU A 26 3.30 -9.43 9.64
CA LEU A 26 4.03 -8.59 8.69
C LEU A 26 5.28 -9.32 8.16
N PRO A 27 5.78 -8.97 6.96
CA PRO A 27 5.27 -7.95 6.05
C PRO A 27 4.06 -8.42 5.22
N HIS A 28 3.23 -7.46 4.81
CA HIS A 28 2.18 -7.66 3.80
C HIS A 28 2.65 -7.04 2.48
N TRP A 29 2.23 -7.63 1.36
CA TRP A 29 2.66 -7.20 0.02
C TRP A 29 1.47 -6.75 -0.83
N ILE A 30 1.67 -5.71 -1.61
CA ILE A 30 0.80 -5.29 -2.71
C ILE A 30 1.67 -5.30 -3.96
N GLU A 31 1.31 -6.14 -4.92
CA GLU A 31 1.99 -6.21 -6.21
C GLU A 31 1.16 -5.48 -7.26
N VAL A 32 1.81 -4.61 -8.03
CA VAL A 32 1.20 -3.88 -9.14
C VAL A 32 1.89 -4.29 -10.44
N GLN A 33 1.24 -5.16 -11.20
CA GLN A 33 1.71 -5.57 -12.53
C GLN A 33 1.40 -4.48 -13.55
N LEU A 34 2.45 -3.90 -14.14
CA LEU A 34 2.33 -2.97 -15.26
C LEU A 34 2.32 -3.73 -16.59
N ARG A 35 1.73 -3.13 -17.64
CA ARG A 35 1.61 -3.75 -18.96
C ARG A 35 2.92 -3.78 -19.74
N GLU A 36 3.81 -2.86 -19.44
CA GLU A 36 5.12 -2.70 -20.06
C GLU A 36 6.12 -2.16 -19.02
N PRO A 37 7.44 -2.28 -19.27
CA PRO A 37 8.46 -1.71 -18.41
C PRO A 37 8.38 -0.17 -18.40
N HIS A 38 8.62 0.42 -17.23
CA HIS A 38 8.71 1.88 -17.04
C HIS A 38 10.00 2.24 -16.30
N GLU A 39 10.63 3.35 -16.68
CA GLU A 39 11.90 3.80 -16.07
C GLU A 39 11.70 4.68 -14.84
N ASN A 40 10.54 5.33 -14.72
CA ASN A 40 10.22 6.25 -13.62
C ASN A 40 8.79 6.03 -13.18
N PHE A 41 8.56 6.11 -11.87
CA PHE A 41 7.23 6.02 -11.29
C PHE A 41 7.14 6.88 -10.03
N MET A 42 5.91 7.18 -9.62
CA MET A 42 5.61 7.74 -8.31
C MET A 42 4.58 6.85 -7.63
N VAL A 43 4.60 6.83 -6.30
CA VAL A 43 3.61 6.14 -5.49
C VAL A 43 2.74 7.18 -4.80
N TYR A 44 1.43 7.06 -5.00
CA TYR A 44 0.42 7.81 -4.27
C TYR A 44 -0.52 6.85 -3.56
N TYR A 45 -0.88 7.15 -2.31
CA TYR A 45 -1.94 6.42 -1.62
C TYR A 45 -2.69 7.31 -0.63
N VAL A 46 -3.90 6.85 -0.29
CA VAL A 46 -4.75 7.44 0.75
C VAL A 46 -5.02 6.39 1.82
N ASN A 47 -4.79 6.74 3.08
CA ASN A 47 -5.20 5.90 4.20
C ASN A 47 -6.73 5.88 4.30
N ARG A 48 -7.30 4.73 4.66
CA ARG A 48 -8.76 4.62 4.88
C ARG A 48 -9.28 5.74 5.80
N LYS A 49 -10.44 6.29 5.45
CA LYS A 49 -11.03 7.46 6.11
C LYS A 49 -11.78 7.17 7.41
N ASP A 50 -12.03 5.90 7.72
CA ASP A 50 -12.67 5.53 8.98
C ASP A 50 -11.75 5.87 10.17
N ASN A 51 -12.36 6.26 11.29
CA ASN A 51 -11.63 6.55 12.52
C ASN A 51 -11.92 5.52 13.64
N THR A 52 -12.61 4.44 13.30
CA THR A 52 -12.97 3.38 14.25
C THR A 52 -11.74 2.62 14.77
N TRP A 53 -10.69 2.54 13.95
CA TRP A 53 -9.43 1.86 14.26
C TRP A 53 -8.27 2.77 13.85
N ALA A 54 -8.07 3.83 14.63
CA ALA A 54 -7.29 4.99 14.25
C ALA A 54 -5.76 4.78 14.16
N SER A 55 -5.24 3.62 14.56
CA SER A 55 -3.80 3.30 14.52
C SER A 55 -3.45 2.00 13.80
N ASP A 56 -4.45 1.15 13.52
CA ASP A 56 -4.20 -0.20 13.00
C ASP A 56 -4.40 -0.27 11.48
N GLY A 57 -3.58 -1.07 10.80
CA GLY A 57 -3.76 -1.35 9.37
C GLY A 57 -3.45 -0.18 8.44
N ARG A 58 -2.58 0.75 8.87
CA ARG A 58 -2.02 1.83 8.04
C ARG A 58 -0.49 1.69 7.99
N PRO A 59 0.14 1.78 6.81
CA PRO A 59 1.57 1.57 6.69
C PRO A 59 2.35 2.72 7.34
N SER A 60 3.27 2.39 8.25
CA SER A 60 4.24 3.33 8.83
C SER A 60 5.63 3.24 8.18
N VAL A 61 5.93 2.07 7.59
CA VAL A 61 7.13 1.77 6.81
C VAL A 61 6.73 0.92 5.61
N VAL A 62 7.25 1.25 4.42
CA VAL A 62 7.03 0.50 3.18
C VAL A 62 8.37 0.34 2.46
N GLU A 63 8.64 -0.87 1.96
CA GLU A 63 9.70 -1.07 0.97
C GLU A 63 9.10 -0.95 -0.43
N LEU A 64 9.69 -0.10 -1.26
CA LEU A 64 9.42 -0.07 -2.70
C LEU A 64 10.38 -1.05 -3.36
N GLN A 65 9.81 -2.08 -3.98
CA GLN A 65 10.56 -3.08 -4.73
C GLN A 65 10.12 -3.08 -6.19
N ILE A 66 11.09 -3.30 -7.09
CA ILE A 66 10.83 -3.42 -8.53
C ILE A 66 11.27 -4.78 -9.05
N SER A 67 10.62 -5.22 -10.13
CA SER A 67 10.93 -6.46 -10.83
C SER A 67 10.54 -6.36 -12.30
N ASN A 68 11.33 -6.97 -13.18
CA ASN A 68 11.01 -7.14 -14.60
C ASN A 68 10.49 -8.55 -14.94
N ASP A 69 10.53 -9.49 -13.99
CA ASP A 69 10.17 -10.90 -14.20
C ASP A 69 9.12 -11.45 -13.22
N GLY A 70 8.68 -10.62 -12.25
CA GLY A 70 7.73 -10.99 -11.20
C GLY A 70 8.28 -12.00 -10.17
N SER A 71 9.55 -12.36 -10.24
CA SER A 71 10.16 -13.42 -9.42
C SER A 71 11.39 -12.93 -8.66
N THR A 72 12.22 -12.11 -9.29
CA THR A 72 13.40 -11.48 -8.73
C THR A 72 13.09 -10.02 -8.45
N TRP A 73 13.24 -9.61 -7.20
CA TRP A 73 12.89 -8.27 -6.74
C TRP A 73 14.11 -7.55 -6.15
N GLU A 74 14.22 -6.25 -6.39
CA GLU A 74 15.19 -5.39 -5.73
C GLU A 74 14.50 -4.24 -5.00
N THR A 75 14.94 -3.94 -3.78
CA THR A 75 14.47 -2.79 -3.01
C THR A 75 15.16 -1.53 -3.51
N VAL A 76 14.39 -0.58 -4.01
CA VAL A 76 14.89 0.73 -4.48
C VAL A 76 14.78 1.82 -3.43
N GLU A 77 13.82 1.69 -2.51
CA GLU A 77 13.62 2.66 -1.44
C GLU A 77 12.92 2.05 -0.23
N THR A 78 13.22 2.57 0.97
CA THR A 78 12.44 2.33 2.18
C THR A 78 11.79 3.64 2.62
N LEU A 79 10.48 3.72 2.45
CA LEU A 79 9.68 4.85 2.91
C LEU A 79 9.42 4.71 4.40
N SER A 80 9.77 5.73 5.19
CA SER A 80 9.56 5.76 6.63
C SER A 80 9.00 7.12 7.07
N GLY A 81 8.42 7.18 8.27
CA GLY A 81 7.74 8.40 8.73
C GLY A 81 6.45 8.69 7.93
N LEU A 82 5.85 7.64 7.36
CA LEU A 82 4.64 7.74 6.56
C LEU A 82 3.45 8.23 7.41
N PRO A 83 2.53 9.01 6.83
CA PRO A 83 1.36 9.48 7.55
C PRO A 83 0.43 8.29 7.89
N ALA A 84 -0.13 8.30 9.10
CA ALA A 84 -0.99 7.22 9.61
C ALA A 84 -2.37 7.72 10.10
N ALA A 85 -2.69 8.99 9.88
CA ALA A 85 -4.00 9.53 10.23
C ALA A 85 -5.09 9.04 9.25
N ALA A 86 -6.34 9.01 9.70
CA ALA A 86 -7.48 8.68 8.85
C ALA A 86 -7.57 9.65 7.67
N GLY A 87 -7.69 9.13 6.44
CA GLY A 87 -7.76 9.96 5.23
C GLY A 87 -6.49 10.73 4.88
N SER A 88 -5.38 10.50 5.60
CA SER A 88 -4.10 11.11 5.23
C SER A 88 -3.59 10.53 3.91
N GLU A 89 -2.91 11.38 3.16
CA GLU A 89 -2.40 11.08 1.84
C GLU A 89 -0.88 11.10 1.84
N TYR A 90 -0.28 10.33 0.95
CA TYR A 90 1.15 10.32 0.71
C TYR A 90 1.42 10.27 -0.78
N THR A 91 2.42 11.03 -1.22
CA THR A 91 3.01 10.96 -2.56
C THR A 91 4.52 10.86 -2.40
N SER A 92 5.15 9.91 -3.09
CA SER A 92 6.62 9.83 -3.14
C SER A 92 7.20 11.07 -3.85
N GLY A 93 8.34 11.55 -3.35
CA GLY A 93 9.05 12.72 -3.88
C GLY A 93 9.93 12.43 -5.09
#